data_AF-A0A3R7CZI1-F1
#
_entry.id   AF-A0A3R7CZI1-F1
#
_cell.length_a   1.000
_cell.length_b   1.000
_cell.length_c   1.000
_cell.angle_alpha   90.00
_cell.angle_beta   90.00
_cell.angle_gamma   90.00
#
_symmetry.space_group_name_H-M   'P 1'
#
loop_
_entity.id
_entity.type
_entity.pdbx_description
1 polymer ?
#
loop_
_entity_poly.entity_id
_entity_poly.type
_entity_poly.pdbx_seq_one_letter_code
_entity_poly.pdbx_strand_id
1 'polypeptide(L)'
;MRRRTTSRDEESVNLGLFDFWLPTKESVEKVVLIQIECNLNVPSPELNDRTPYEDIVITKSASNYFNAFPIIKKAPTFKYYHQMLPLSEKEFVYKAVYSKTGGILNIFHPKIRESMDSELKKQFSQHEDEKEAIRIWKDTPSELWSNLPSKFVWAGGGKIEGELLLDFLQYLTRKVRRKEFDTPGDSMITALRNLREWQFISNEICSGMAPVDAIVEERKEIYKRKSAFLQEMLIETDFV
;
A
#
# COMPACT_ATOMS: atom_id res chain seq x y z
N MET A 1 23.56 -40.81 -37.22
CA MET A 1 24.48 -39.72 -36.79
C MET A 1 24.18 -38.51 -37.66
N ARG A 2 23.74 -37.33 -37.23
CA ARG A 2 23.27 -36.74 -35.97
C ARG A 2 22.21 -35.72 -36.42
N ARG A 3 20.97 -35.84 -35.93
CA ARG A 3 19.96 -34.78 -36.00
C ARG A 3 20.51 -33.58 -35.23
N ARG A 4 20.63 -32.41 -35.86
CA ARG A 4 20.80 -31.14 -35.14
C ARG A 4 19.41 -30.57 -34.86
N THR A 5 18.88 -30.92 -33.70
CA THR A 5 17.91 -30.12 -32.96
C THR A 5 18.68 -29.07 -32.17
N THR A 6 18.43 -27.80 -32.45
CA THR A 6 18.61 -26.67 -31.52
C THR A 6 17.46 -25.72 -31.84
N SER A 7 16.29 -25.99 -31.26
CA SER A 7 15.74 -25.22 -30.13
C SER A 7 15.59 -23.74 -30.49
N ARG A 8 14.40 -23.42 -30.99
CA ARG A 8 13.72 -22.16 -30.69
C ARG A 8 13.55 -22.05 -29.18
N ASP A 9 13.45 -20.81 -28.72
CA ASP A 9 13.10 -20.36 -27.38
C ASP A 9 14.26 -20.56 -26.38
N GLU A 10 14.76 -19.54 -25.69
CA GLU A 10 14.02 -18.50 -24.97
C GLU A 10 14.68 -17.14 -25.18
N GLU A 11 14.03 -16.23 -25.92
CA GLU A 11 14.22 -14.81 -25.65
C GLU A 11 13.73 -14.59 -24.23
N SER A 12 14.67 -14.31 -23.31
CA SER A 12 14.31 -13.80 -21.99
C SER A 12 13.55 -12.49 -22.22
N VAL A 13 12.23 -12.55 -22.12
CA VAL A 13 11.38 -11.36 -22.05
C VAL A 13 11.70 -10.71 -20.71
N ASN A 14 12.73 -9.87 -20.75
CA ASN A 14 13.07 -9.00 -19.66
C ASN A 14 11.92 -8.00 -19.58
N LEU A 15 10.94 -8.26 -18.70
CA LEU A 15 9.87 -7.32 -18.33
C LEU A 15 10.46 -6.14 -17.52
N GLY A 16 11.61 -5.61 -17.95
CA GLY A 16 12.25 -4.40 -17.46
C GLY A 16 11.58 -3.17 -18.06
N LEU A 17 10.25 -3.06 -17.94
CA LEU A 17 9.52 -1.97 -18.56
C LEU A 17 9.67 -0.64 -17.81
N PHE A 18 10.19 -0.62 -16.57
CA PHE A 18 10.45 0.62 -15.85
C PHE A 18 11.64 0.52 -14.87
N ASP A 19 12.75 1.20 -15.20
CA ASP A 19 13.83 1.48 -14.24
C ASP A 19 13.49 2.76 -13.47
N PHE A 20 12.88 2.60 -12.30
CA PHE A 20 12.56 3.73 -11.42
C PHE A 20 13.73 4.14 -10.54
N TRP A 21 13.96 5.44 -10.42
CA TRP A 21 14.90 5.99 -9.45
C TRP A 21 14.22 6.13 -8.08
N LEU A 22 14.88 5.62 -7.04
CA LEU A 22 14.46 5.74 -5.65
C LEU A 22 15.68 6.05 -4.75
N PRO A 23 15.50 6.88 -3.70
CA PRO A 23 16.62 7.36 -2.89
C PRO A 23 17.18 6.28 -1.94
N THR A 24 16.38 5.27 -1.55
CA THR A 24 16.77 4.24 -0.58
C THR A 24 16.21 2.87 -0.91
N LYS A 25 16.87 1.81 -0.42
CA LYS A 25 16.38 0.43 -0.48
C LYS A 25 15.02 0.26 0.21
N GLU A 26 14.81 0.93 1.35
CA GLU A 26 13.53 0.90 2.07
C GLU A 26 12.39 1.44 1.19
N SER A 27 12.64 2.49 0.40
CA SER A 27 11.64 3.03 -0.53
C SER A 27 11.31 2.02 -1.64
N VAL A 28 12.31 1.27 -2.14
CA VAL A 28 12.11 0.20 -3.14
C VAL A 28 11.23 -0.91 -2.57
N GLU A 29 11.50 -1.34 -1.34
CA GLU A 29 10.66 -2.35 -0.67
C GLU A 29 9.24 -1.82 -0.47
N LYS A 30 9.08 -0.56 -0.04
CA LYS A 30 7.78 0.07 0.12
C LYS A 30 6.97 0.13 -1.17
N VAL A 31 7.58 0.37 -2.34
CA VAL A 31 6.86 0.30 -3.63
C VAL A 31 6.16 -1.05 -3.78
N VAL A 32 6.86 -2.15 -3.53
CA VAL A 32 6.30 -3.49 -3.66
C VAL A 32 5.18 -3.71 -2.64
N LEU A 33 5.38 -3.30 -1.39
CA LEU A 33 4.38 -3.44 -0.33
C LEU A 33 3.12 -2.62 -0.62
N ILE A 34 3.26 -1.37 -1.10
CA ILE A 34 2.13 -0.51 -1.47
C ILE A 34 1.34 -1.15 -2.61
N GLN A 35 2.01 -1.70 -3.63
CA GLN A 35 1.33 -2.41 -4.73
C GLN A 35 0.52 -3.61 -4.23
N ILE A 36 1.07 -4.38 -3.27
CA ILE A 36 0.36 -5.51 -2.66
C ILE A 36 -0.87 -5.02 -1.88
N GLU A 37 -0.73 -3.97 -1.06
CA GLU A 37 -1.85 -3.36 -0.32
C GLU A 37 -2.94 -2.85 -1.26
N CYS A 38 -2.57 -2.22 -2.37
CA CYS A 38 -3.50 -1.75 -3.39
C CYS A 38 -4.26 -2.93 -4.01
N ASN A 39 -3.54 -3.96 -4.46
CA ASN A 39 -4.14 -5.14 -5.09
C ASN A 39 -5.08 -5.90 -4.14
N LEU A 40 -4.81 -5.90 -2.84
CA LEU A 40 -5.67 -6.52 -1.83
C LEU A 40 -7.09 -5.93 -1.79
N ASN A 41 -7.25 -4.69 -2.25
CA ASN A 41 -8.50 -3.94 -2.19
C ASN A 41 -9.20 -3.81 -3.56
N VAL A 42 -8.67 -4.45 -4.62
CA VAL A 42 -9.28 -4.42 -5.95
C VAL A 42 -10.17 -5.66 -6.16
N PRO A 43 -11.47 -5.48 -6.45
CA PRO A 43 -12.35 -6.60 -6.80
C PRO A 43 -11.87 -7.36 -8.03
N SER A 44 -12.02 -8.68 -8.03
CA SER A 44 -11.60 -9.54 -9.13
C SER A 44 -12.73 -10.51 -9.53
N PRO A 45 -13.06 -10.62 -10.83
CA PRO A 45 -14.03 -11.60 -11.32
C PRO A 45 -13.63 -13.05 -10.97
N GLU A 46 -12.33 -13.35 -10.94
CA GLU A 46 -11.80 -14.66 -10.54
C GLU A 46 -12.08 -15.01 -9.08
N LEU A 47 -12.44 -14.03 -8.25
CA LEU A 47 -12.84 -14.19 -6.85
C LEU A 47 -14.34 -13.91 -6.63
N ASN A 48 -15.16 -13.97 -7.69
CA ASN A 48 -16.58 -13.63 -7.69
C ASN A 48 -16.84 -12.18 -7.25
N ASP A 49 -16.08 -11.23 -7.83
CA ASP A 49 -16.13 -9.79 -7.54
C ASP A 49 -15.82 -9.40 -6.09
N ARG A 50 -15.27 -10.35 -5.32
CA ARG A 50 -14.63 -10.06 -4.03
C ARG A 50 -13.25 -9.49 -4.24
N THR A 51 -12.81 -8.70 -3.28
CA THR A 51 -11.41 -8.32 -3.14
C THR A 51 -10.61 -9.51 -2.58
N PRO A 52 -9.30 -9.59 -2.86
CA PRO A 52 -8.45 -10.57 -2.20
C PRO A 52 -8.51 -10.48 -0.67
N TYR A 53 -8.64 -9.28 -0.08
CA TYR A 53 -8.84 -9.13 1.35
C TYR A 53 -10.07 -9.90 1.85
N GLU A 54 -11.24 -9.68 1.23
CA GLU A 54 -12.50 -10.34 1.60
C GLU A 54 -12.41 -11.87 1.44
N ASP A 55 -11.86 -12.34 0.32
CA ASP A 55 -11.72 -13.76 0.05
C ASP A 55 -10.81 -14.46 1.08
N ILE A 56 -9.70 -13.82 1.45
CA ILE A 56 -8.78 -14.34 2.46
C ILE A 56 -9.43 -14.36 3.84
N VAL A 57 -10.19 -13.33 4.22
CA VAL A 57 -10.90 -13.31 5.52
C VAL A 57 -11.93 -14.45 5.60
N ILE A 58 -12.70 -14.68 4.53
CA ILE A 58 -13.71 -15.75 4.48
C ILE A 58 -13.06 -17.13 4.55
N THR A 59 -12.03 -17.36 3.73
CA THR A 59 -11.43 -18.68 3.54
C THR A 59 -10.32 -18.98 4.55
N LYS A 60 -9.88 -17.96 5.29
CA LYS A 60 -8.72 -17.99 6.19
C LYS A 60 -7.44 -18.46 5.48
N SER A 61 -7.33 -18.19 4.17
CA SER A 61 -6.26 -18.69 3.31
C SER A 61 -6.01 -17.80 2.11
N ALA A 62 -4.73 -17.60 1.76
CA ALA A 62 -4.34 -16.92 0.52
C ALA A 62 -4.37 -17.84 -0.73
N SER A 63 -4.79 -19.11 -0.58
CA SER A 63 -4.68 -20.11 -1.64
C SER A 63 -5.51 -19.76 -2.88
N ASN A 64 -6.73 -19.29 -2.68
CA ASN A 64 -7.62 -18.87 -3.77
C ASN A 64 -7.03 -17.72 -4.57
N TYR A 65 -6.53 -16.68 -3.89
CA TYR A 65 -5.81 -15.58 -4.52
C TYR A 65 -4.64 -16.07 -5.38
N PHE A 66 -3.80 -16.94 -4.82
CA PHE A 66 -2.64 -17.47 -5.54
C PHE A 66 -2.99 -18.45 -6.67
N ASN A 67 -4.19 -19.02 -6.66
CA ASN A 67 -4.71 -19.84 -7.75
C ASN A 67 -5.31 -18.99 -8.87
N ALA A 68 -5.97 -17.88 -8.53
CA ALA A 68 -6.46 -16.87 -9.47
C ALA A 68 -5.30 -16.15 -10.17
N PHE A 69 -4.21 -15.86 -9.44
CA PHE A 69 -3.05 -15.12 -9.96
C PHE A 69 -1.75 -15.94 -9.89
N PRO A 70 -1.63 -17.04 -10.65
CA PRO A 70 -0.50 -17.97 -10.53
C PRO A 70 0.84 -17.34 -10.94
N ILE A 71 0.82 -16.29 -11.75
CA ILE A 71 2.04 -15.57 -12.17
C ILE A 71 2.78 -14.94 -10.98
N ILE A 72 2.06 -14.58 -9.91
CA ILE A 72 2.64 -14.01 -8.69
C ILE A 72 3.60 -15.00 -8.02
N LYS A 73 3.31 -16.31 -8.08
CA LYS A 73 4.19 -17.36 -7.52
C LYS A 73 5.56 -17.42 -8.20
N LYS A 74 5.65 -16.92 -9.45
CA LYS A 74 6.89 -16.89 -10.24
C LYS A 74 7.60 -15.54 -10.15
N ALA A 75 6.96 -14.52 -9.58
CA ALA A 75 7.52 -13.18 -9.50
C ALA A 75 8.59 -13.09 -8.40
N PRO A 76 9.66 -12.28 -8.58
CA PRO A 76 10.63 -11.99 -7.52
C PRO A 76 10.00 -11.40 -6.25
N THR A 77 8.82 -10.80 -6.39
CA THR A 77 8.04 -10.18 -5.30
C THR A 77 7.20 -11.18 -4.50
N PHE A 78 7.16 -12.47 -4.88
CA PHE A 78 6.33 -13.49 -4.22
C PHE A 78 6.54 -13.57 -2.70
N LYS A 79 7.79 -13.41 -2.24
CA LYS A 79 8.13 -13.42 -0.81
C LYS A 79 7.35 -12.38 -0.01
N TYR A 80 7.06 -11.22 -0.59
CA TYR A 80 6.32 -10.14 0.07
C TYR A 80 4.83 -10.48 0.13
N TYR A 81 4.25 -11.03 -0.94
CA TYR A 81 2.87 -11.55 -0.91
C TYR A 81 2.69 -12.63 0.16
N HIS A 82 3.61 -13.60 0.24
CA HIS A 82 3.55 -14.65 1.25
C HIS A 82 3.63 -14.10 2.69
N GLN A 83 4.29 -12.96 2.90
CA GLN A 83 4.38 -12.31 4.22
C GLN A 83 3.14 -11.48 4.58
N MET A 84 2.53 -10.80 3.59
CA MET A 84 1.43 -9.86 3.83
C MET A 84 0.03 -10.49 3.80
N LEU A 85 -0.17 -11.50 2.94
CA LEU A 85 -1.50 -12.06 2.71
C LEU A 85 -2.08 -12.90 3.86
N PRO A 86 -1.30 -13.53 4.77
CA PRO A 86 -1.89 -14.18 5.94
C PRO A 86 -2.56 -13.15 6.87
N LEU A 87 -3.85 -12.90 6.66
CA LEU A 87 -4.66 -12.05 7.51
C LEU A 87 -5.02 -12.85 8.78
N SER A 88 -4.41 -12.45 9.90
CA SER A 88 -4.66 -13.04 11.23
C SER A 88 -5.51 -12.09 12.07
N GLU A 89 -5.86 -12.49 13.29
CA GLU A 89 -6.56 -11.63 14.26
C GLU A 89 -5.87 -10.26 14.48
N LYS A 90 -4.56 -10.20 14.24
CA LYS A 90 -3.78 -8.95 14.29
C LYS A 90 -4.24 -7.89 13.28
N GLU A 91 -4.95 -8.27 12.23
CA GLU A 91 -5.49 -7.34 11.22
C GLU A 91 -6.71 -6.57 11.75
N PHE A 92 -7.39 -7.08 12.78
CA PHE A 92 -8.63 -6.50 13.30
C PHE A 92 -8.45 -5.60 14.52
N VAL A 93 -7.25 -5.56 15.10
CA VAL A 93 -6.91 -4.70 16.23
C VAL A 93 -6.17 -3.43 15.76
N TYR A 94 -6.23 -2.35 16.53
CA TYR A 94 -5.68 -1.05 16.17
C TYR A 94 -4.21 -1.10 15.75
N LYS A 95 -3.44 -2.02 16.35
CA LYS A 95 -2.00 -2.22 16.06
C LYS A 95 -1.73 -2.61 14.61
N ALA A 96 -2.74 -3.08 13.87
CA ALA A 96 -2.66 -3.37 12.44
C ALA A 96 -2.13 -2.18 11.64
N VAL A 97 -2.42 -0.92 12.02
CA VAL A 97 -1.96 0.24 11.24
C VAL A 97 -0.45 0.35 11.13
N TYR A 98 0.30 -0.14 12.13
CA TYR A 98 1.77 -0.06 12.15
C TYR A 98 2.44 -1.12 11.29
N SER A 99 1.68 -2.08 10.76
CA SER A 99 2.16 -3.01 9.73
C SER A 99 1.94 -2.47 8.32
N LYS A 100 1.11 -1.43 8.17
CA LYS A 100 0.79 -0.82 6.88
C LYS A 100 1.88 0.11 6.40
N THR A 101 1.94 0.31 5.09
CA THR A 101 2.93 1.20 4.47
C THR A 101 2.61 2.69 4.66
N GLY A 102 1.34 3.02 4.90
CA GLY A 102 0.80 4.38 4.80
C GLY A 102 0.51 4.81 3.36
N GLY A 103 0.95 4.03 2.36
CA GLY A 103 0.75 4.29 0.94
C GLY A 103 1.78 5.24 0.34
N ILE A 104 1.46 5.75 -0.84
CA ILE A 104 2.38 6.55 -1.66
C ILE A 104 2.82 7.85 -0.96
N LEU A 105 1.92 8.47 -0.18
CA LEU A 105 2.22 9.69 0.58
C LEU A 105 3.23 9.47 1.72
N ASN A 106 3.56 8.20 2.01
CA ASN A 106 4.48 7.77 3.05
C ASN A 106 5.61 6.88 2.51
N ILE A 107 5.81 6.84 1.18
CA ILE A 107 6.81 6.02 0.50
C ILE A 107 8.24 6.28 1.01
N PHE A 108 8.55 7.52 1.42
CA PHE A 108 9.86 7.91 1.94
C PHE A 108 9.93 8.02 3.46
N HIS A 109 8.82 7.79 4.17
CA HIS A 109 8.85 7.77 5.63
C HIS A 109 9.66 6.54 6.09
N PRO A 110 10.28 6.57 7.27
CA PRO A 110 10.79 5.34 7.88
C PRO A 110 9.63 4.40 8.27
N LYS A 111 9.95 3.15 8.61
CA LYS A 111 9.00 2.25 9.26
C LYS A 111 8.44 2.88 10.55
N ILE A 112 7.12 3.07 10.59
CA ILE A 112 6.41 3.67 11.72
C ILE A 112 6.14 2.61 12.77
N ARG A 113 6.25 2.99 14.04
CA ARG A 113 6.06 2.12 15.21
C ARG A 113 5.07 2.77 16.16
N GLU A 114 4.34 1.96 16.93
CA GLU A 114 3.44 2.41 18.01
C GLU A 114 4.15 3.36 18.99
N SER A 115 5.44 3.14 19.25
CA SER A 115 6.24 4.02 20.11
C SER A 115 6.38 5.45 19.59
N MET A 116 6.15 5.69 18.29
CA MET A 116 6.20 7.01 17.66
C MET A 116 4.85 7.75 17.71
N ASP A 117 3.76 7.06 18.04
CA ASP A 117 2.41 7.63 18.03
C ASP A 117 2.12 8.35 19.36
N SER A 118 2.48 9.62 19.41
CA SER A 118 2.20 10.48 20.57
C SER A 118 0.71 10.76 20.74
N GLU A 119 -0.06 10.78 19.65
CA GLU A 119 -1.50 11.06 19.74
C GLU A 119 -2.22 9.88 20.37
N LEU A 120 -1.92 8.63 19.98
CA LEU A 120 -2.47 7.45 20.64
C LEU A 120 -2.14 7.42 22.13
N LYS A 121 -0.88 7.69 22.51
CA LYS A 121 -0.46 7.73 23.92
C LYS A 121 -1.22 8.80 24.71
N LYS A 122 -1.50 9.94 24.08
CA LYS A 122 -2.31 11.01 24.68
C LYS A 122 -3.77 10.58 24.81
N GLN A 123 -4.35 9.92 23.82
CA GLN A 123 -5.72 9.40 23.92
C GLN A 123 -5.84 8.38 25.05
N PHE A 124 -4.88 7.46 25.20
CA PHE A 124 -4.82 6.51 26.32
C PHE A 124 -4.60 7.15 27.69
N SER A 125 -3.94 8.31 27.78
CA SER A 125 -3.78 9.01 29.06
C SER A 125 -5.00 9.86 29.43
N GLN A 126 -5.85 10.20 28.45
CA GLN A 126 -7.02 11.06 28.63
C GLN A 126 -8.33 10.29 28.86
N HIS A 127 -8.36 9.00 28.55
CA HIS A 127 -9.55 8.16 28.68
C HIS A 127 -9.25 6.92 29.51
N GLU A 128 -10.14 6.58 30.45
CA GLU A 128 -10.04 5.35 31.24
C GLU A 128 -10.34 4.10 30.40
N ASP A 129 -11.23 4.23 29.41
CA ASP A 129 -11.58 3.16 28.48
C ASP A 129 -10.70 3.21 27.23
N GLU A 130 -9.88 2.17 27.03
CA GLU A 130 -9.03 2.02 25.84
C GLU A 130 -9.86 1.97 24.55
N LYS A 131 -11.06 1.39 24.57
CA LYS A 131 -11.92 1.33 23.37
C LYS A 131 -12.37 2.72 22.94
N GLU A 132 -12.67 3.60 23.90
CA GLU A 132 -13.01 5.00 23.64
C GLU A 132 -11.81 5.77 23.07
N ALA A 133 -10.63 5.59 23.66
CA ALA A 133 -9.40 6.20 23.16
C ALA A 133 -9.10 5.79 21.70
N ILE A 134 -9.24 4.49 21.39
CA ILE A 134 -9.05 3.95 20.03
C ILE A 134 -10.10 4.51 19.06
N ARG A 135 -11.36 4.64 19.50
CA ARG A 135 -12.45 5.21 18.69
C ARG A 135 -12.14 6.64 18.24
N ILE A 136 -11.63 7.48 19.14
CA ILE A 136 -11.24 8.87 18.81
C ILE A 136 -9.97 8.89 17.97
N TRP A 137 -8.95 8.11 18.36
CA TRP A 137 -7.67 8.05 17.66
C TRP A 137 -7.82 7.61 16.20
N LYS A 138 -8.66 6.59 15.91
CA LYS A 138 -8.77 6.05 14.55
C LYS A 138 -9.28 7.06 13.53
N ASP A 139 -10.06 8.03 14.00
CA ASP A 139 -10.67 9.11 13.21
C ASP A 139 -9.83 10.38 13.15
N THR A 140 -8.82 10.51 14.02
CA THR A 140 -7.96 11.70 14.10
C THR A 140 -6.89 11.67 13.00
N PRO A 141 -6.72 12.74 12.20
CA PRO A 141 -5.62 12.86 11.25
C PRO A 141 -4.25 12.69 11.92
N SER A 142 -3.37 11.88 11.34
CA SER A 142 -2.06 11.57 11.91
C SER A 142 -0.92 12.15 11.08
N GLU A 143 -0.05 12.96 11.69
CA GLU A 143 1.16 13.48 11.03
C GLU A 143 2.12 12.35 10.61
N LEU A 144 2.10 11.21 11.33
CA LEU A 144 2.87 10.02 10.97
C LEU A 144 2.52 9.53 9.56
N TRP A 145 1.26 9.69 9.18
CA TRP A 145 0.67 9.16 7.95
C TRP A 145 0.25 10.26 6.97
N SER A 146 1.02 11.34 6.90
CA SER A 146 0.75 12.46 5.99
C SER A 146 -0.68 13.02 6.15
N ASN A 147 -1.14 13.15 7.39
CA ASN A 147 -2.47 13.60 7.81
C ASN A 147 -3.63 12.66 7.43
N LEU A 148 -3.35 11.41 7.06
CA LEU A 148 -4.39 10.38 6.97
C LEU A 148 -4.80 9.92 8.38
N PRO A 149 -6.11 9.81 8.67
CA PRO A 149 -6.61 9.09 9.84
C PRO A 149 -6.18 7.61 9.82
N SER A 150 -5.92 7.05 11.00
CA SER A 150 -5.45 5.67 11.16
C SER A 150 -6.41 4.63 10.55
N LYS A 151 -7.72 4.89 10.53
CA LYS A 151 -8.68 4.00 9.83
C LYS A 151 -8.45 3.93 8.31
N PHE A 152 -8.00 5.02 7.68
CA PHE A 152 -7.68 5.04 6.24
C PHE A 152 -6.30 4.44 5.96
N VAL A 153 -5.41 4.46 6.94
CA VAL A 153 -4.15 3.72 6.89
C VAL A 153 -4.42 2.22 6.96
N TRP A 154 -5.27 1.78 7.89
CA TRP A 154 -5.74 0.39 7.97
C TRP A 154 -6.43 -0.08 6.69
N ALA A 155 -7.32 0.73 6.13
CA ALA A 155 -8.05 0.41 4.91
C ALA A 155 -7.08 0.10 3.75
N GLY A 156 -5.98 0.85 3.64
CA GLY A 156 -4.99 0.74 2.57
C GLY A 156 -5.47 1.39 1.26
N GLY A 157 -4.57 1.51 0.29
CA GLY A 157 -4.86 2.06 -1.04
C GLY A 157 -5.61 1.08 -1.94
N GLY A 158 -6.06 1.54 -3.11
CA GLY A 158 -6.73 0.71 -4.11
C GLY A 158 -6.15 0.90 -5.51
N LYS A 159 -7.03 0.83 -6.51
CA LYS A 159 -6.66 0.94 -7.92
C LYS A 159 -6.03 2.30 -8.24
N ILE A 160 -6.67 3.38 -7.80
CA ILE A 160 -6.23 4.76 -8.07
C ILE A 160 -4.88 5.01 -7.43
N GLU A 161 -4.70 4.69 -6.14
CA GLU A 161 -3.41 4.85 -5.46
C GLU A 161 -2.31 3.97 -6.10
N GLY A 162 -2.66 2.78 -6.59
CA GLY A 162 -1.74 1.91 -7.34
C GLY A 162 -1.28 2.52 -8.68
N GLU A 163 -2.19 3.13 -9.44
CA GLU A 163 -1.87 3.83 -10.69
C GLU A 163 -1.03 5.09 -10.42
N LEU A 164 -1.41 5.86 -9.40
CA LEU A 164 -0.69 7.03 -8.92
C LEU A 164 0.73 6.72 -8.44
N LEU A 165 0.95 5.55 -7.83
CA LEU A 165 2.28 5.09 -7.46
C LEU A 165 3.19 5.00 -8.68
N LEU A 166 2.72 4.41 -9.77
CA LEU A 166 3.50 4.30 -11.00
C LEU A 166 3.74 5.68 -11.63
N ASP A 167 2.72 6.53 -11.68
CA ASP A 167 2.85 7.90 -12.19
C ASP A 167 3.88 8.71 -11.41
N PHE A 168 3.84 8.68 -10.09
CA PHE A 168 4.82 9.36 -9.25
C PHE A 168 6.24 8.83 -9.47
N LEU A 169 6.41 7.51 -9.54
CA LEU A 169 7.73 6.92 -9.77
C LEU A 169 8.32 7.34 -11.12
N GLN A 170 7.48 7.43 -12.16
CA GLN A 170 7.87 7.98 -13.47
C GLN A 170 8.18 9.48 -13.38
N TYR A 171 7.36 10.25 -12.67
CA TYR A 171 7.57 11.67 -12.43
C TYR A 171 8.92 11.94 -11.73
N LEU A 172 9.18 11.25 -10.62
CA LEU A 172 10.40 11.38 -9.85
C LEU A 172 11.63 11.03 -10.71
N THR A 173 11.58 9.89 -11.40
CA THR A 173 12.66 9.42 -12.28
C THR A 173 12.98 10.47 -13.35
N ARG A 174 11.98 11.11 -13.96
CA ARG A 174 12.18 12.20 -14.93
C ARG A 174 12.83 13.43 -14.29
N LYS A 175 12.40 13.85 -13.09
CA LYS A 175 12.88 15.06 -12.38
C LYS A 175 14.30 14.93 -11.84
N VAL A 176 14.79 13.70 -11.65
CA VAL A 176 16.14 13.40 -11.14
C VAL A 176 17.05 12.78 -12.19
N ARG A 177 16.55 12.58 -13.42
CA ARG A 177 17.36 12.05 -14.52
C ARG A 177 18.58 12.94 -14.73
N ARG A 178 19.77 12.33 -14.71
CA ARG A 178 21.09 13.00 -14.84
C ARG A 178 21.46 13.93 -13.68
N LYS A 179 20.77 13.88 -12.54
CA LYS A 179 21.24 14.53 -11.33
C LYS A 179 22.21 13.62 -10.60
N GLU A 180 23.36 14.18 -10.27
CA GLU A 180 24.27 13.62 -9.28
C GLU A 180 23.95 14.25 -7.93
N PHE A 181 24.03 13.45 -6.87
CA PHE A 181 23.77 13.90 -5.51
C PHE A 181 25.04 13.77 -4.70
N ASP A 182 25.44 14.85 -4.04
CA ASP A 182 26.65 14.88 -3.21
C ASP A 182 26.49 14.01 -1.96
N THR A 183 25.26 13.95 -1.41
CA THR A 183 24.95 13.11 -0.24
C THR A 183 23.63 12.34 -0.40
N PRO A 184 23.46 11.23 0.37
CA PRO A 184 22.16 10.56 0.50
C PRO A 184 21.06 11.46 1.11
N GLY A 185 21.44 12.47 1.89
CA GLY A 185 20.49 13.45 2.44
C GLY A 185 19.87 14.31 1.33
N ASP A 186 20.70 14.77 0.38
CA ASP A 186 20.25 15.61 -0.74
C ASP A 186 19.30 14.85 -1.67
N SER A 187 19.57 13.57 -1.91
CA SER A 187 18.70 12.71 -2.71
C SER A 187 17.35 12.51 -2.03
N MET A 188 17.33 12.28 -0.72
CA MET A 188 16.09 12.14 0.06
C MET A 188 15.27 13.44 0.10
N ILE A 189 15.90 14.57 0.41
CA ILE A 189 15.23 15.88 0.43
C ILE A 189 14.64 16.19 -0.95
N THR A 190 15.39 15.89 -2.01
CA THR A 190 14.89 16.06 -3.38
C THR A 190 13.69 15.17 -3.67
N ALA A 191 13.71 13.91 -3.25
CA ALA A 191 12.59 12.98 -3.43
C ALA A 191 11.33 13.45 -2.68
N LEU A 192 11.48 13.86 -1.41
CA LEU A 192 10.39 14.41 -0.60
C LEU A 192 9.79 15.68 -1.21
N ARG A 193 10.63 16.62 -1.67
CA ARG A 193 10.15 17.84 -2.34
C ARG A 193 9.33 17.51 -3.58
N ASN A 194 9.81 16.58 -4.41
CA ASN A 194 9.08 16.16 -5.61
C ASN A 194 7.74 15.49 -5.27
N LEU A 195 7.68 14.68 -4.21
CA LEU A 195 6.42 14.09 -3.73
C LEU A 195 5.44 15.17 -3.27
N ARG A 196 5.90 16.16 -2.49
CA ARG A 196 5.07 17.27 -2.01
C ARG A 196 4.60 18.19 -3.13
N GLU A 197 5.38 18.39 -4.17
CA GLU A 197 4.95 19.11 -5.39
C GLU A 197 3.90 18.30 -6.14
N TRP A 198 4.21 17.03 -6.46
CA TRP A 198 3.37 16.18 -7.29
C TRP A 198 1.98 15.91 -6.69
N GLN A 199 1.89 15.70 -5.37
CA GLN A 199 0.63 15.29 -4.72
C GLN A 199 -0.49 16.36 -4.78
N PHE A 200 -0.16 17.61 -5.11
CA PHE A 200 -1.10 18.74 -5.19
C PHE A 200 -1.36 19.23 -6.62
N ILE A 201 -0.77 18.59 -7.63
CA ILE A 201 -0.99 18.95 -9.04
C ILE A 201 -2.15 18.11 -9.57
N SER A 202 -3.10 18.75 -10.28
CA SER A 202 -4.20 18.05 -10.96
C SER A 202 -3.68 16.90 -11.82
N ASN A 203 -4.25 15.72 -11.68
CA ASN A 203 -3.81 14.52 -12.36
C ASN A 203 -4.94 13.89 -13.19
N GLU A 204 -4.65 13.50 -14.43
CA GLU A 204 -5.64 12.88 -15.33
C GLU A 204 -6.13 11.52 -14.82
N ILE A 205 -5.27 10.75 -14.15
CA ILE A 205 -5.65 9.49 -13.47
C ILE A 205 -6.77 9.75 -12.46
N CYS A 206 -6.76 10.92 -11.84
CA CYS A 206 -7.72 11.36 -10.84
C CYS A 206 -8.84 12.24 -11.41
N SER A 207 -9.12 12.17 -12.72
CA SER A 207 -10.13 13.01 -13.37
C SER A 207 -9.95 14.52 -13.10
N GLY A 208 -8.69 14.97 -13.00
CA GLY A 208 -8.34 16.36 -12.73
C GLY A 208 -8.23 16.74 -11.25
N MET A 209 -8.57 15.85 -10.32
CA MET A 209 -8.32 16.07 -8.89
C MET A 209 -6.82 15.99 -8.58
N ALA A 210 -6.41 16.59 -7.45
CA ALA A 210 -5.08 16.38 -6.92
C ALA A 210 -4.95 14.95 -6.37
N PRO A 211 -3.79 14.27 -6.57
CA PRO A 211 -3.56 12.92 -6.07
C PRO A 211 -3.91 12.71 -4.60
N VAL A 212 -3.56 13.67 -3.73
CA VAL A 212 -3.86 13.57 -2.29
C VAL A 212 -5.36 13.44 -2.02
N ASP A 213 -6.20 14.18 -2.73
CA ASP A 213 -7.65 14.17 -2.54
C ASP A 213 -8.25 12.86 -3.07
N ALA A 214 -7.78 12.41 -4.23
CA ALA A 214 -8.23 11.16 -4.83
C ALA A 214 -7.87 9.94 -3.97
N ILE A 215 -6.68 9.93 -3.38
CA ILE A 215 -6.25 8.89 -2.42
C ILE A 215 -7.17 8.88 -1.20
N VAL A 216 -7.52 10.05 -0.66
CA VAL A 216 -8.43 10.15 0.48
C VAL A 216 -9.82 9.62 0.15
N GLU A 217 -10.38 9.96 -1.02
CA GLU A 217 -11.68 9.47 -1.45
C GLU A 217 -11.67 7.95 -1.70
N GLU A 218 -10.67 7.42 -2.39
CA GLU A 218 -10.53 5.96 -2.59
C GLU A 218 -10.47 5.21 -1.25
N ARG A 219 -9.67 5.72 -0.30
CA ARG A 219 -9.55 5.09 1.02
C ARG A 219 -10.83 5.16 1.84
N LYS A 220 -11.64 6.21 1.68
CA LYS A 220 -12.98 6.28 2.28
C LYS A 220 -13.89 5.19 1.71
N GLU A 221 -13.86 4.96 0.40
CA GLU A 221 -14.67 3.93 -0.26
C GLU A 221 -14.24 2.52 0.17
N ILE A 222 -12.93 2.25 0.19
CA ILE A 222 -12.38 0.97 0.65
C ILE A 222 -12.73 0.74 2.12
N TYR A 223 -12.56 1.75 2.97
CA TYR A 223 -12.93 1.66 4.38
C TYR A 223 -14.42 1.31 4.53
N LYS A 224 -15.33 2.02 3.85
CA LYS A 224 -16.77 1.71 3.89
C LYS A 224 -17.07 0.28 3.46
N ARG A 225 -16.45 -0.19 2.38
CA ARG A 225 -16.62 -1.58 1.90
C ARG A 225 -16.14 -2.60 2.93
N LYS A 226 -14.92 -2.43 3.46
CA LYS A 226 -14.38 -3.31 4.50
C LYS A 226 -15.22 -3.30 5.75
N SER A 227 -15.67 -2.14 6.22
CA SER A 227 -16.52 -2.02 7.41
C SER A 227 -17.83 -2.76 7.23
N ALA A 228 -18.52 -2.58 6.09
CA ALA A 228 -19.76 -3.28 5.80
C ALA A 228 -19.57 -4.80 5.74
N PHE A 229 -18.49 -5.25 5.09
CA PHE A 229 -18.14 -6.68 5.01
C PHE A 229 -17.86 -7.28 6.39
N LEU A 230 -17.07 -6.62 7.24
CA LEU A 230 -16.76 -7.14 8.58
C LEU A 230 -18.01 -7.17 9.49
N GLN A 231 -18.90 -6.19 9.36
CA GLN A 231 -20.21 -6.19 10.04
C GLN A 231 -21.10 -7.36 9.58
N GLU A 232 -21.19 -7.60 8.27
CA GLU A 232 -21.95 -8.73 7.72
C GLU A 232 -21.42 -10.07 8.22
N MET A 233 -20.09 -10.20 8.32
CA MET A 233 -19.42 -11.41 8.82
C MET A 233 -19.38 -11.53 10.34
N LEU A 234 -19.91 -10.54 11.08
CA LEU A 234 -19.89 -10.47 12.54
C LEU A 234 -18.47 -10.56 13.14
N ILE A 235 -17.50 -9.93 12.47
CA ILE A 235 -16.10 -9.91 12.92
C ILE A 235 -15.88 -8.67 13.80
N GLU A 236 -15.50 -8.87 15.06
CA GLU A 236 -15.12 -7.77 15.96
C GLU A 236 -13.80 -7.13 15.49
N THR A 237 -13.78 -5.80 15.44
CA THR A 237 -12.59 -5.04 15.05
C THR A 237 -12.62 -3.64 15.66
N ASP A 238 -11.43 -3.11 15.97
CA ASP A 238 -11.26 -1.75 16.48
C ASP A 238 -11.61 -0.67 15.43
N PHE A 239 -11.65 -1.05 14.14
CA PHE A 239 -11.83 -0.09 13.05
C PHE A 239 -13.28 0.14 12.65
N VAL A 240 -14.24 -0.69 13.07
CA VAL A 240 -15.65 -0.63 12.63
C VAL A 240 -16.59 -0.23 13.75
#